data_AF-A0A534VQ15-F1
#
_entry.id   AF-A0A534VQ15-F1
#
_cell.length_a   1.000
_cell.length_b   1.000
_cell.length_c   1.000
_cell.angle_alpha   90.00
_cell.angle_beta   90.00
_cell.angle_gamma   90.00
#
_symmetry.space_group_name_H-M   'P 1'
#
loop_
_entity.id
_entity.type
_entity.pdbx_description
1 polymer ?
#
loop_
_entity_poly.entity_id
_entity_poly.type
_entity_poly.pdbx_seq_one_letter_code
_entity_poly.pdbx_strand_id
1 'polypeptide(L)'
;MSRLAATASGSERLDAAEVAEMKEHLAFLRRYKDLLRLKLNAAEDLLVNGQRDPSERGVCHHLLAKVDRGVIEAAVQREPLRSDAGARARMLAGAIRLTADVGVLLAYLETLAQVRSHAEAATAFAEVVRRIDFESVSSTRLARLLQVLIATFVDHERVQVLFSLLATAPFRRAFDAAAAALPPDVADAFAPLRSVHRRLLEEPGASDAPALLARGMEQILSAPDPVLRAYPEGLRVGLLALALRPETPPALADRAAGALLATLPREGHTYPRLALRRAAQLLDRHADDRARVVL
;
A
#
# COMPACT_ATOMS: atom_id res chain seq x y z
N MET A 1 16.34 -5.35 -1.30
CA MET A 1 16.86 -5.63 -2.66
C MET A 1 18.33 -5.97 -2.51
N SER A 2 18.83 -6.94 -3.28
CA SER A 2 20.23 -7.36 -3.24
C SER A 2 21.19 -6.18 -3.50
N ARG A 3 22.23 -6.01 -2.67
CA ARG A 3 23.22 -4.92 -2.86
C ARG A 3 24.07 -5.18 -4.09
N LEU A 4 24.33 -6.46 -4.38
CA LEU A 4 25.05 -6.94 -5.56
C LEU A 4 24.39 -6.55 -6.89
N ALA A 5 23.06 -6.39 -6.92
CA ALA A 5 22.32 -5.92 -8.09
C ALA A 5 22.33 -4.39 -8.23
N ALA A 6 22.74 -3.64 -7.20
CA ALA A 6 22.67 -2.19 -7.14
C ALA A 6 24.04 -1.48 -7.22
N THR A 7 25.15 -2.18 -6.95
CA THR A 7 26.48 -1.56 -6.86
C THR A 7 27.35 -1.80 -8.10
N ALA A 8 27.73 -0.71 -8.77
CA ALA A 8 28.90 -0.67 -9.66
C ALA A 8 30.17 -0.43 -8.83
N SER A 9 30.60 -1.43 -8.06
CA SER A 9 31.93 -1.42 -7.44
C SER A 9 33.00 -1.63 -8.52
N GLY A 10 34.05 -0.82 -8.54
CA GLY A 10 35.19 -0.99 -9.45
C GLY A 10 36.05 -2.23 -9.17
N SER A 11 35.76 -2.98 -8.09
CA SER A 11 36.44 -4.23 -7.74
C SER A 11 35.73 -5.45 -8.34
N GLU A 12 36.47 -6.30 -9.03
CA GLU A 12 35.99 -7.57 -9.60
C GLU A 12 35.64 -8.62 -8.54
N ARG A 13 36.06 -8.42 -7.27
CA ARG A 13 35.80 -9.36 -6.17
C ARG A 13 34.72 -8.86 -5.20
N LEU A 14 34.03 -9.82 -4.60
CA LEU A 14 33.05 -9.58 -3.54
C LEU A 14 33.74 -9.35 -2.20
N ASP A 15 33.18 -8.43 -1.40
CA ASP A 15 33.55 -8.27 0.00
C ASP A 15 32.85 -9.30 0.91
N ALA A 16 33.22 -9.37 2.19
CA ALA A 16 32.67 -10.37 3.11
C ALA A 16 31.15 -10.28 3.30
N ALA A 17 30.57 -9.08 3.27
CA ALA A 17 29.13 -8.89 3.42
C ALA A 17 28.38 -9.34 2.16
N GLU A 18 28.94 -9.03 0.99
CA GLU A 18 28.44 -9.47 -0.31
C GLU A 18 28.54 -10.99 -0.48
N VAL A 19 29.62 -11.61 0.00
CA VAL A 19 29.74 -13.07 0.03
C VAL A 19 28.66 -13.70 0.90
N ALA A 20 28.41 -13.15 2.09
CA ALA A 20 27.34 -13.64 2.96
C ALA A 20 25.95 -13.50 2.29
N GLU A 21 25.67 -12.35 1.69
CA GLU A 21 24.43 -12.11 0.95
C GLU A 21 24.28 -13.09 -0.23
N MET A 22 25.35 -13.29 -1.01
CA MET A 22 25.35 -14.18 -2.16
C MET A 22 25.15 -15.65 -1.74
N LYS A 23 25.68 -16.08 -0.58
CA LYS A 23 25.45 -17.43 -0.06
C LYS A 23 23.97 -17.69 0.22
N GLU A 24 23.23 -16.69 0.70
CA GLU A 24 21.77 -16.81 0.88
C GLU A 24 21.04 -16.92 -0.47
N HIS A 25 21.46 -16.14 -1.46
CA HIS A 25 20.90 -16.21 -2.81
C HIS A 25 21.18 -17.55 -3.47
N LEU A 26 22.40 -18.09 -3.34
CA LEU A 26 22.75 -19.41 -3.84
C LEU A 26 21.95 -20.52 -3.15
N ALA A 27 21.69 -20.41 -1.85
CA ALA A 27 20.82 -21.35 -1.15
C ALA A 27 19.40 -21.37 -1.72
N PHE A 28 18.86 -20.20 -2.07
CA PHE A 28 17.59 -20.09 -2.80
C PHE A 28 17.66 -20.74 -4.18
N LEU A 29 18.68 -20.42 -4.99
CA LEU A 29 18.83 -20.97 -6.34
C LEU A 29 18.97 -22.49 -6.31
N ARG A 30 19.74 -23.03 -5.36
CA ARG A 30 19.89 -24.47 -5.17
C ARG A 30 18.57 -25.13 -4.82
N ARG A 31 17.80 -24.54 -3.90
CA ARG A 31 16.50 -25.07 -3.46
C ARG A 31 15.48 -25.12 -4.60
N TYR A 32 15.50 -24.15 -5.49
CA TYR A 32 14.50 -24.01 -6.56
C TYR A 32 15.06 -24.31 -7.96
N LYS A 33 16.24 -24.95 -8.07
CA LYS A 33 16.97 -25.19 -9.33
C LYS A 33 16.09 -25.83 -10.40
N ASP A 34 15.42 -26.94 -10.05
CA ASP A 34 14.58 -27.71 -10.97
C ASP A 34 13.33 -26.94 -11.42
N LEU A 35 12.83 -26.07 -10.55
CA LEU A 35 11.68 -25.23 -10.81
C LEU A 35 12.05 -24.00 -11.63
N LEU A 36 13.24 -23.42 -11.46
CA LEU A 36 13.69 -22.25 -12.22
C LEU A 36 14.19 -22.64 -13.61
N ARG A 37 14.78 -23.84 -13.77
CA ARG A 37 15.34 -24.36 -15.04
C ARG A 37 16.34 -23.38 -15.68
N LEU A 38 17.20 -22.79 -14.87
CA LEU A 38 18.23 -21.85 -15.32
C LEU A 38 19.23 -22.56 -16.24
N LYS A 39 19.63 -21.89 -17.32
CA LYS A 39 20.76 -22.34 -18.15
C LYS A 39 22.06 -21.90 -17.51
N LEU A 40 22.66 -22.80 -16.72
CA LEU A 40 23.91 -22.54 -16.00
C LEU A 40 25.12 -22.93 -16.86
N ASN A 41 26.17 -22.11 -16.85
CA ASN A 41 27.50 -22.52 -17.31
C ASN A 41 28.23 -23.31 -16.21
N ALA A 42 29.40 -23.87 -16.52
CA ALA A 42 30.15 -24.69 -15.57
C ALA A 42 30.48 -23.94 -14.26
N ALA A 43 30.92 -22.68 -14.34
CA ALA A 43 31.28 -21.90 -13.15
C ALA A 43 30.06 -21.60 -12.27
N GLU A 44 28.93 -21.25 -12.88
CA GLU A 44 27.67 -21.00 -12.18
C GLU A 44 27.08 -22.27 -11.55
N ASP A 45 27.20 -23.42 -12.22
CA ASP A 45 26.73 -24.69 -11.66
C ASP A 45 27.54 -25.09 -10.42
N LEU A 46 28.86 -24.88 -10.42
CA LEU A 46 29.70 -25.07 -9.23
C LEU A 46 29.25 -24.16 -8.07
N LEU A 47 28.89 -22.91 -8.34
CA LEU A 47 28.38 -21.98 -7.32
C LEU A 47 27.03 -22.43 -6.77
N VAL A 48 26.06 -22.74 -7.64
CA VAL A 48 24.70 -23.15 -7.23
C VAL A 48 24.72 -24.46 -6.44
N ASN A 49 25.59 -25.40 -6.81
CA ASN A 49 25.71 -26.68 -6.10
C ASN A 49 26.55 -26.57 -4.82
N GLY A 50 27.17 -25.42 -4.53
CA GLY A 50 27.98 -25.19 -3.33
C GLY A 50 29.37 -25.82 -3.39
N GLN A 51 29.87 -26.12 -4.59
CA GLN A 51 31.21 -26.66 -4.83
C GLN A 51 32.27 -25.56 -4.96
N ARG A 52 31.84 -24.31 -5.13
CA ARG A 52 32.69 -23.11 -5.17
C ARG A 52 32.07 -21.99 -4.36
N ASP A 53 32.89 -21.23 -3.64
CA ASP A 53 32.45 -20.03 -2.92
C ASP A 53 32.27 -18.83 -3.87
N PRO A 54 31.24 -17.99 -3.67
CA PRO A 54 31.04 -16.79 -4.45
C PRO A 54 32.14 -15.79 -4.14
N SER A 55 32.93 -15.42 -5.13
CA SER A 55 34.10 -14.54 -4.97
C SER A 55 34.22 -13.54 -6.11
N GLU A 56 33.90 -13.97 -7.33
CA GLU A 56 33.91 -13.13 -8.53
C GLU A 56 32.56 -12.42 -8.72
N ARG A 57 32.58 -11.09 -8.68
CA ARG A 57 31.40 -10.23 -8.80
C ARG A 57 30.69 -10.41 -10.13
N GLY A 58 31.45 -10.41 -11.24
CA GLY A 58 30.90 -10.54 -12.58
C GLY A 58 30.10 -11.84 -12.78
N VAL A 59 30.65 -12.96 -12.31
CA VAL A 59 29.97 -14.27 -12.37
C VAL A 59 28.70 -14.27 -11.51
N CYS A 60 28.76 -13.74 -10.29
CA CYS A 60 27.59 -13.66 -9.42
C CYS A 60 26.49 -12.76 -10.01
N HIS A 61 26.85 -11.59 -10.55
CA HIS A 61 25.91 -10.69 -11.20
C HIS A 61 25.26 -11.34 -12.43
N HIS A 62 26.06 -11.98 -13.29
CA HIS A 62 25.54 -12.70 -14.46
C HIS A 62 24.59 -13.84 -14.07
N LEU A 63 24.91 -14.59 -13.00
CA LEU A 63 24.02 -15.62 -12.47
C LEU A 63 22.69 -15.04 -11.97
N LEU A 64 22.72 -13.97 -11.17
CA LEU A 64 21.51 -13.34 -10.64
C LEU A 64 20.66 -12.71 -11.75
N ALA A 65 21.30 -12.15 -12.79
CA ALA A 65 20.61 -11.57 -13.95
C ALA A 65 19.79 -12.60 -14.74
N LYS A 66 20.13 -13.90 -14.66
CA LYS A 66 19.34 -14.98 -15.28
C LYS A 66 18.01 -15.26 -14.57
N VAL A 67 17.83 -14.73 -13.35
CA VAL A 67 16.59 -14.85 -12.59
C VAL A 67 15.70 -13.65 -12.91
N ASP A 68 15.23 -13.61 -14.14
CA ASP A 68 14.34 -12.54 -14.61
C ASP A 68 12.86 -12.82 -14.30
N ARG A 69 12.00 -11.84 -14.64
CA ARG A 69 10.55 -11.94 -14.49
C ARG A 69 9.98 -13.17 -15.17
N GLY A 70 10.39 -13.47 -16.41
CA GLY A 70 9.87 -14.58 -17.20
C GLY A 70 10.21 -15.94 -16.59
N VAL A 71 11.41 -16.08 -16.04
CA VAL A 71 11.83 -17.28 -15.32
C VAL A 71 10.98 -17.49 -14.06
N ILE A 72 10.76 -16.43 -13.28
CA ILE A 72 9.95 -16.49 -12.06
C ILE A 72 8.48 -16.80 -12.39
N GLU A 73 7.89 -16.10 -13.36
CA GLU A 73 6.52 -16.34 -13.84
C GLU A 73 6.34 -17.78 -14.34
N ALA A 74 7.31 -18.32 -15.08
CA ALA A 74 7.26 -19.70 -15.53
C ALA A 74 7.42 -20.70 -14.38
N ALA A 75 8.24 -20.39 -13.37
CA ALA A 75 8.45 -21.26 -12.22
C ALA A 75 7.18 -21.42 -11.38
N VAL A 76 6.45 -20.33 -11.12
CA VAL A 76 5.21 -20.37 -10.32
C VAL A 76 4.07 -21.16 -10.98
N GLN A 77 4.14 -21.40 -12.30
CA GLN A 77 3.18 -22.22 -13.04
C GLN A 77 3.50 -23.73 -13.01
N ARG A 78 4.59 -24.14 -12.35
CA ARG A 78 5.01 -25.55 -12.24
C ARG A 78 4.58 -26.14 -10.90
N GLU A 79 4.36 -27.44 -10.86
CA GLU A 79 4.12 -28.15 -9.60
C GLU A 79 5.41 -28.22 -8.75
N PRO A 80 5.32 -28.07 -7.42
CA PRO A 80 4.10 -27.91 -6.61
C PRO A 80 3.62 -26.45 -6.47
N LEU A 81 4.36 -25.46 -7.00
CA LEU A 81 4.06 -24.04 -6.77
C LEU A 81 2.72 -23.59 -7.34
N ARG A 82 2.24 -24.24 -8.39
CA ARG A 82 0.94 -23.95 -9.00
C ARG A 82 -0.21 -24.26 -8.03
N SER A 83 -0.19 -25.43 -7.40
CA SER A 83 -1.26 -25.92 -6.52
C SER A 83 -1.09 -25.52 -5.06
N ASP A 84 0.14 -25.38 -4.55
CA ASP A 84 0.44 -24.99 -3.18
C ASP A 84 0.81 -23.50 -3.09
N ALA A 85 -0.16 -22.69 -2.64
CA ALA A 85 0.02 -21.26 -2.43
C ALA A 85 1.10 -20.94 -1.37
N GLY A 86 1.29 -21.79 -0.35
CA GLY A 86 2.33 -21.61 0.65
C GLY A 86 3.73 -21.89 0.10
N ALA A 87 3.89 -22.91 -0.74
CA ALA A 87 5.14 -23.15 -1.46
C ALA A 87 5.45 -21.98 -2.41
N ARG A 88 4.43 -21.48 -3.13
CA ARG A 88 4.55 -20.31 -4.00
C ARG A 88 4.96 -19.06 -3.24
N ALA A 89 4.34 -18.79 -2.08
CA ALA A 89 4.69 -17.65 -1.23
C ALA A 89 6.15 -17.70 -0.76
N ARG A 90 6.64 -18.89 -0.35
CA ARG A 90 8.05 -19.08 0.05
C ARG A 90 9.02 -18.86 -1.11
N MET A 91 8.68 -19.34 -2.30
CA MET A 91 9.50 -19.12 -3.49
C MET A 91 9.54 -17.64 -3.88
N LEU A 92 8.38 -16.98 -3.94
CA LEU A 92 8.29 -15.56 -4.29
C LEU A 92 8.97 -14.66 -3.25
N ALA A 93 8.89 -14.99 -1.95
CA ALA A 93 9.64 -14.30 -0.91
C ALA A 93 11.15 -14.31 -1.17
N GLY A 94 11.70 -15.43 -1.65
CA GLY A 94 13.11 -15.50 -2.06
C GLY A 94 13.38 -14.71 -3.35
N ALA A 95 12.50 -14.84 -4.34
CA ALA A 95 12.63 -14.16 -5.64
C ALA A 95 12.65 -12.63 -5.50
N ILE A 96 11.77 -12.05 -4.68
CA ILE A 96 11.74 -10.60 -4.45
C ILE A 96 13.02 -10.08 -3.78
N ARG A 97 13.88 -10.92 -3.21
CA ARG A 97 15.19 -10.46 -2.71
C ARG A 97 16.17 -10.17 -3.85
N LEU A 98 16.01 -10.87 -4.97
CA LEU A 98 16.86 -10.82 -6.16
C LEU A 98 16.41 -9.77 -7.16
N THR A 99 15.10 -9.55 -7.30
CA THR A 99 14.53 -8.63 -8.29
C THR A 99 13.72 -7.51 -7.64
N ALA A 100 13.68 -6.36 -8.31
CA ALA A 100 12.76 -5.25 -8.01
C ALA A 100 11.61 -5.16 -9.05
N ASP A 101 11.45 -6.17 -9.90
CA ASP A 101 10.35 -6.19 -10.87
C ASP A 101 8.98 -6.11 -10.16
N VAL A 102 8.20 -5.09 -10.53
CA VAL A 102 6.90 -4.81 -9.92
C VAL A 102 5.92 -5.96 -10.13
N GLY A 103 5.99 -6.67 -11.26
CA GLY A 103 5.13 -7.83 -11.51
C GLY A 103 5.38 -8.96 -10.51
N VAL A 104 6.64 -9.25 -10.21
CA VAL A 104 7.03 -10.25 -9.20
C VAL A 104 6.64 -9.80 -7.78
N LEU A 105 6.87 -8.52 -7.46
CA LEU A 105 6.45 -7.94 -6.18
C LEU A 105 4.93 -8.05 -5.96
N LEU A 106 4.13 -7.76 -6.98
CA LEU A 106 2.67 -7.91 -6.92
C LEU A 106 2.25 -9.37 -6.80
N ALA A 107 2.86 -10.28 -7.57
CA ALA A 107 2.56 -11.71 -7.48
C ALA A 107 2.83 -12.27 -6.07
N TYR A 108 3.87 -11.76 -5.40
CA TYR A 108 4.16 -12.11 -4.01
C TYR A 108 3.03 -11.65 -3.07
N LEU A 109 2.60 -10.39 -3.17
CA LEU A 109 1.53 -9.86 -2.33
C LEU A 109 0.19 -10.56 -2.57
N GLU A 110 -0.17 -10.81 -3.83
CA GLU A 110 -1.37 -11.56 -4.21
C GLU A 110 -1.36 -12.98 -3.62
N THR A 111 -0.20 -13.63 -3.60
CA THR A 111 -0.06 -14.97 -3.00
C THR A 111 -0.12 -14.89 -1.47
N LEU A 112 0.45 -13.86 -0.84
CA LEU A 112 0.39 -13.72 0.62
C LEU A 112 -1.03 -13.53 1.14
N ALA A 113 -1.85 -12.77 0.41
CA ALA A 113 -3.27 -12.57 0.73
C ALA A 113 -4.06 -13.90 0.78
N GLN A 114 -3.55 -14.99 0.17
CA GLN A 114 -4.20 -16.30 0.14
C GLN A 114 -3.79 -17.25 1.27
N VAL A 115 -2.66 -17.00 1.95
CA VAL A 115 -2.00 -18.04 2.77
C VAL A 115 -1.78 -17.63 4.22
N ARG A 116 -1.70 -16.33 4.51
CA ARG A 116 -1.15 -15.84 5.78
C ARG A 116 -2.17 -15.15 6.68
N SER A 117 -1.77 -14.98 7.95
CA SER A 117 -2.47 -14.12 8.88
C SER A 117 -2.42 -12.65 8.39
N HIS A 118 -3.46 -11.90 8.73
CA HIS A 118 -3.61 -10.49 8.35
C HIS A 118 -2.37 -9.64 8.71
N ALA A 119 -1.80 -9.84 9.90
CA ALA A 119 -0.63 -9.09 10.39
C ALA A 119 0.64 -9.32 9.54
N GLU A 120 0.87 -10.56 9.10
CA GLU A 120 2.03 -10.88 8.26
C GLU A 120 1.86 -10.32 6.85
N ALA A 121 0.65 -10.38 6.29
CA ALA A 121 0.34 -9.77 4.99
C ALA A 121 0.53 -8.25 5.03
N ALA A 122 0.10 -7.58 6.10
CA ALA A 122 0.28 -6.14 6.29
C ALA A 122 1.76 -5.74 6.35
N THR A 123 2.58 -6.50 7.08
CA THR A 123 4.02 -6.24 7.20
C THR A 123 4.72 -6.39 5.85
N ALA A 124 4.44 -7.48 5.13
CA ALA A 124 5.01 -7.72 3.81
C ALA A 124 4.54 -6.67 2.78
N PHE A 125 3.29 -6.22 2.87
CA PHE A 125 2.75 -5.15 2.03
C PHE A 125 3.56 -3.85 2.19
N ALA A 126 3.80 -3.41 3.42
CA ALA A 126 4.57 -2.21 3.71
C ALA A 126 6.03 -2.32 3.23
N GLU A 127 6.64 -3.51 3.26
CA GLU A 127 7.97 -3.73 2.70
C GLU A 127 7.97 -3.65 1.17
N VAL A 128 7.03 -4.32 0.53
CA VAL A 128 6.97 -4.40 -0.94
C VAL A 128 6.63 -3.06 -1.56
N VAL A 129 5.64 -2.35 -1.03
CA VAL A 129 5.23 -1.03 -1.54
C VAL A 129 6.37 -0.04 -1.54
N ARG A 130 7.21 -0.03 -0.50
CA ARG A 130 8.40 0.86 -0.43
C ARG A 130 9.41 0.63 -1.55
N ARG A 131 9.32 -0.51 -2.23
CA ARG A 131 10.23 -0.89 -3.33
C ARG A 131 9.62 -0.66 -4.71
N ILE A 132 8.34 -0.33 -4.79
CA ILE A 132 7.67 -0.04 -6.05
C ILE A 132 8.00 1.40 -6.43
N ASP A 133 8.59 1.57 -7.62
CA ASP A 133 8.70 2.86 -8.26
C ASP A 133 7.36 3.22 -8.93
N PHE A 134 6.54 4.02 -8.24
CA PHE A 134 5.23 4.41 -8.75
C PHE A 134 5.27 5.32 -9.98
N GLU A 135 6.41 5.92 -10.32
CA GLU A 135 6.53 6.76 -11.52
C GLU A 135 6.52 5.93 -12.82
N SER A 136 6.89 4.65 -12.72
CA SER A 136 6.94 3.72 -13.86
C SER A 136 5.86 2.63 -13.83
N VAL A 137 4.92 2.70 -12.88
CA VAL A 137 3.82 1.74 -12.76
C VAL A 137 2.74 2.00 -13.80
N SER A 138 2.35 0.95 -14.54
CA SER A 138 1.20 1.02 -15.45
C SER A 138 -0.14 0.96 -14.70
N SER A 139 -1.20 1.50 -15.29
CA SER A 139 -2.56 1.48 -14.71
C SER A 139 -3.04 0.07 -14.34
N THR A 140 -2.70 -0.93 -15.15
CA THR A 140 -3.02 -2.34 -14.88
C THR A 140 -2.33 -2.87 -13.61
N ARG A 141 -1.05 -2.54 -13.42
CA ARG A 141 -0.29 -2.94 -12.23
C ARG A 141 -0.78 -2.20 -11.00
N LEU A 142 -1.14 -0.92 -11.13
CA LEU A 142 -1.74 -0.16 -10.04
C LEU A 142 -3.10 -0.75 -9.63
N ALA A 143 -3.96 -1.08 -10.59
CA ALA A 143 -5.23 -1.74 -10.31
C ALA A 143 -5.04 -3.06 -9.54
N ARG A 144 -4.05 -3.88 -9.92
CA ARG A 144 -3.69 -5.10 -9.17
C ARG A 144 -3.26 -4.81 -7.74
N LEU A 145 -2.42 -3.79 -7.52
CA LEU A 145 -2.02 -3.38 -6.17
C LEU A 145 -3.23 -2.95 -5.33
N LEU A 146 -4.13 -2.16 -5.92
CA LEU A 146 -5.35 -1.72 -5.25
C LEU A 146 -6.29 -2.90 -4.95
N GLN A 147 -6.35 -3.90 -5.83
CA GLN A 147 -7.09 -5.13 -5.57
C GLN A 147 -6.51 -5.92 -4.39
N VAL A 148 -5.17 -5.99 -4.30
CA VAL A 148 -4.48 -6.58 -3.13
C VAL A 148 -4.83 -5.82 -1.86
N LEU A 149 -4.92 -4.49 -1.89
CA LEU A 149 -5.35 -3.68 -0.75
C LEU A 149 -6.77 -4.06 -0.29
N ILE A 150 -7.71 -4.22 -1.24
CA ILE A 150 -9.08 -4.64 -0.94
C ILE A 150 -9.10 -6.03 -0.31
N ALA A 151 -8.33 -6.97 -0.86
CA ALA A 151 -8.29 -8.35 -0.38
C ALA A 151 -7.58 -8.49 0.98
N THR A 152 -6.63 -7.61 1.28
CA THR A 152 -5.79 -7.71 2.49
C THR A 152 -6.38 -6.93 3.65
N PHE A 153 -6.86 -5.71 3.43
CA PHE A 153 -7.25 -4.80 4.51
C PHE A 153 -8.75 -4.52 4.54
N VAL A 154 -9.31 -4.54 5.75
CA VAL A 154 -10.74 -4.32 5.98
C VAL A 154 -11.00 -2.92 6.53
N ASP A 155 -12.18 -2.39 6.20
CA ASP A 155 -12.73 -1.16 6.76
C ASP A 155 -11.72 0.00 6.88
N HIS A 156 -11.50 0.47 8.12
CA HIS A 156 -10.65 1.62 8.43
C HIS A 156 -9.16 1.36 8.22
N GLU A 157 -8.69 0.11 8.30
CA GLU A 157 -7.28 -0.22 8.04
C GLU A 157 -6.95 0.05 6.57
N ARG A 158 -7.86 -0.31 5.66
CA ARG A 158 -7.72 -0.02 4.22
C ARG A 158 -7.62 1.48 3.96
N VAL A 159 -8.44 2.27 4.66
CA VAL A 159 -8.41 3.74 4.56
C VAL A 159 -7.04 4.26 5.01
N GLN A 160 -6.52 3.81 6.15
CA GLN A 160 -5.20 4.24 6.66
C GLN A 160 -4.07 3.89 5.71
N VAL A 161 -4.06 2.68 5.16
CA VAL A 161 -3.03 2.25 4.21
C VAL A 161 -3.11 3.07 2.93
N LEU A 162 -4.31 3.28 2.37
CA LEU A 162 -4.49 4.14 1.19
C LEU A 162 -4.01 5.56 1.45
N PHE A 163 -4.37 6.16 2.59
CA PHE A 163 -3.96 7.53 2.92
C PHE A 163 -2.45 7.64 3.11
N SER A 164 -1.80 6.59 3.65
CA SER A 164 -0.34 6.52 3.74
C SER A 164 0.31 6.47 2.35
N LEU A 165 -0.28 5.77 1.40
CA LEU A 165 0.18 5.77 -0.01
C LEU A 165 -0.03 7.13 -0.65
N LEU A 166 -1.23 7.70 -0.50
CA LEU A 166 -1.60 9.02 -1.02
C LEU A 166 -0.76 10.14 -0.41
N ALA A 167 -0.13 9.97 0.75
CA ALA A 167 0.82 10.95 1.27
C ALA A 167 2.02 11.17 0.32
N THR A 168 2.35 10.19 -0.53
CA THR A 168 3.45 10.28 -1.48
C THR A 168 3.01 10.79 -2.86
N ALA A 169 3.71 11.79 -3.40
CA ALA A 169 3.37 12.38 -4.70
C ALA A 169 3.43 11.38 -5.88
N PRO A 170 4.41 10.47 -5.98
CA PRO A 170 4.46 9.47 -7.05
C PRO A 170 3.20 8.60 -7.11
N PHE A 171 2.74 8.09 -5.96
CA PHE A 171 1.53 7.28 -5.90
C PHE A 171 0.29 8.06 -6.33
N ARG A 172 0.13 9.31 -5.86
CA ARG A 172 -1.02 10.15 -6.25
C ARG A 172 -1.09 10.36 -7.75
N ARG A 173 0.03 10.70 -8.39
CA ARG A 173 0.11 10.86 -9.85
C ARG A 173 -0.28 9.58 -10.57
N ALA A 174 0.23 8.43 -10.13
CA ALA A 174 -0.10 7.13 -10.70
C ALA A 174 -1.60 6.81 -10.54
N PHE A 175 -2.17 7.08 -9.36
CA PHE A 175 -3.60 6.87 -9.07
C PHE A 175 -4.49 7.73 -9.97
N ASP A 176 -4.21 9.03 -10.05
CA ASP A 176 -5.01 9.97 -10.83
C ASP A 176 -4.90 9.65 -12.33
N ALA A 177 -3.72 9.26 -12.82
CA ALA A 177 -3.54 8.82 -14.21
C ALA A 177 -4.28 7.52 -14.55
N ALA A 178 -4.41 6.61 -13.58
CA ALA A 178 -5.09 5.32 -13.76
C ALA A 178 -6.61 5.40 -13.56
N ALA A 179 -7.13 6.47 -12.94
CA ALA A 179 -8.49 6.55 -12.42
C ALA A 179 -9.59 6.12 -13.41
N ALA A 180 -9.50 6.54 -14.67
CA ALA A 180 -10.48 6.21 -15.71
C ALA A 180 -10.42 4.75 -16.20
N ALA A 181 -9.30 4.06 -15.95
CA ALA A 181 -9.06 2.67 -16.38
C ALA A 181 -9.15 1.67 -15.22
N LEU A 182 -9.50 2.12 -14.00
CA LEU A 182 -9.65 1.23 -12.86
C LEU A 182 -10.87 0.30 -13.05
N PRO A 183 -10.77 -0.98 -12.65
CA PRO A 183 -11.93 -1.86 -12.57
C PRO A 183 -13.03 -1.27 -11.66
N PRO A 184 -14.32 -1.53 -11.93
CA PRO A 184 -15.43 -0.96 -11.16
C PRO A 184 -15.30 -1.13 -9.64
N ASP A 185 -15.02 -2.35 -9.17
CA ASP A 185 -14.88 -2.65 -7.74
C ASP A 185 -13.75 -1.83 -7.08
N VAL A 186 -12.66 -1.60 -7.81
CA VAL A 186 -11.51 -0.81 -7.37
C VAL A 186 -11.88 0.68 -7.35
N ALA A 187 -12.54 1.17 -8.40
CA ALA A 187 -13.01 2.54 -8.48
C ALA A 187 -14.01 2.86 -7.36
N ASP A 188 -14.97 1.98 -7.12
CA ASP A 188 -15.97 2.11 -6.05
C ASP A 188 -15.34 2.13 -4.65
N ALA A 189 -14.28 1.35 -4.43
CA ALA A 189 -13.57 1.30 -3.16
C ALA A 189 -12.72 2.56 -2.91
N PHE A 190 -12.08 3.13 -3.92
CA PHE A 190 -11.02 4.13 -3.72
C PHE A 190 -11.30 5.53 -4.27
N ALA A 191 -12.15 5.70 -5.30
CA ALA A 191 -12.47 7.03 -5.82
C ALA A 191 -13.14 7.94 -4.77
N PRO A 192 -14.07 7.47 -3.92
CA PRO A 192 -14.62 8.28 -2.83
C PRO A 192 -13.55 8.76 -1.85
N LEU A 193 -12.60 7.89 -1.48
CA LEU A 193 -11.51 8.22 -0.57
C LEU A 193 -10.52 9.22 -1.19
N ARG A 194 -10.22 9.09 -2.48
CA ARG A 194 -9.39 10.05 -3.21
C ARG A 194 -10.03 11.44 -3.26
N SER A 195 -11.34 11.52 -3.44
CA SER A 195 -12.10 12.79 -3.38
C SER A 195 -11.95 13.47 -2.03
N VAL A 196 -12.15 12.73 -0.93
CA VAL A 196 -11.94 13.30 0.42
C VAL A 196 -10.49 13.73 0.63
N HIS A 197 -9.52 12.91 0.23
CA HIS A 197 -8.10 13.25 0.32
C HIS A 197 -7.78 14.55 -0.42
N ARG A 198 -8.21 14.68 -1.68
CA ARG A 198 -8.00 15.89 -2.49
C ARG A 198 -8.59 17.11 -1.79
N ARG A 199 -9.84 17.00 -1.33
CA ARG A 199 -10.53 18.10 -0.65
C ARG A 199 -9.83 18.53 0.65
N LEU A 200 -9.30 17.59 1.41
CA LEU A 200 -8.70 17.88 2.72
C LEU A 200 -7.26 18.39 2.63
N LEU A 201 -6.46 17.82 1.73
CA LEU A 201 -5.01 17.95 1.78
C LEU A 201 -4.40 18.64 0.55
N GLU A 202 -5.15 18.83 -0.53
CA GLU A 202 -4.63 19.42 -1.77
C GLU A 202 -5.42 20.65 -2.21
N GLU A 203 -6.72 20.50 -2.45
CA GLU A 203 -7.58 21.51 -3.06
C GLU A 203 -8.90 21.66 -2.28
N PRO A 204 -8.94 22.48 -1.21
CA PRO A 204 -10.14 22.71 -0.41
C PRO A 204 -11.36 23.21 -1.20
N GLY A 205 -11.12 23.82 -2.36
CA GLY A 205 -12.11 24.35 -3.28
C GLY A 205 -12.50 23.45 -4.46
N ALA A 206 -11.89 22.28 -4.65
CA ALA A 206 -12.14 21.41 -5.82
C ALA A 206 -13.63 21.08 -5.99
N SER A 207 -14.18 21.08 -7.21
CA SER A 207 -15.57 20.70 -7.45
C SER A 207 -15.71 19.18 -7.60
N ASP A 208 -15.59 18.45 -6.49
CA ASP A 208 -15.90 17.01 -6.48
C ASP A 208 -17.40 16.75 -6.55
N ALA A 209 -17.79 15.62 -7.15
CA ALA A 209 -19.17 15.17 -7.12
C ALA A 209 -19.63 14.97 -5.66
N PRO A 210 -20.68 15.66 -5.18
CA PRO A 210 -21.09 15.61 -3.77
C PRO A 210 -21.35 14.19 -3.25
N ALA A 211 -21.86 13.30 -4.10
CA ALA A 211 -22.12 11.90 -3.76
C ALA A 211 -20.83 11.11 -3.47
N LEU A 212 -19.75 11.33 -4.23
CA LEU A 212 -18.46 10.67 -3.99
C LEU A 212 -17.82 11.16 -2.70
N LEU A 213 -17.90 12.46 -2.43
CA LEU A 213 -17.38 13.04 -1.19
C LEU A 213 -18.12 12.48 0.03
N ALA A 214 -19.45 12.39 -0.03
CA ALA A 214 -20.26 11.82 1.04
C ALA A 214 -19.93 10.34 1.29
N ARG A 215 -19.82 9.51 0.24
CA ARG A 215 -19.40 8.10 0.36
C ARG A 215 -18.01 7.96 0.96
N GLY A 216 -17.06 8.81 0.57
CA GLY A 216 -15.70 8.78 1.12
C GLY A 216 -15.67 9.17 2.60
N MET A 217 -16.44 10.20 2.97
CA MET A 217 -16.59 10.61 4.36
C MET A 217 -17.24 9.52 5.21
N GLU A 218 -18.26 8.84 4.70
CA GLU A 218 -18.88 7.69 5.36
C GLU A 218 -17.87 6.57 5.63
N GLN A 219 -17.05 6.23 4.63
CA GLN A 219 -16.00 5.21 4.78
C GLN A 219 -14.93 5.61 5.81
N ILE A 220 -14.56 6.88 5.91
CA ILE A 220 -13.58 7.34 6.91
C ILE A 220 -14.20 7.38 8.30
N LEU A 221 -15.43 7.89 8.42
CA LEU A 221 -16.12 8.09 9.70
C LEU A 221 -16.72 6.79 10.28
N SER A 222 -16.73 5.70 9.52
CA SER A 222 -17.08 4.36 10.04
C SER A 222 -16.02 3.82 11.00
N ALA A 223 -14.82 4.39 11.01
CA ALA A 223 -13.75 3.98 11.92
C ALA A 223 -14.17 4.16 13.40
N PRO A 224 -13.66 3.31 14.32
CA PRO A 224 -13.91 3.45 15.75
C PRO A 224 -13.45 4.81 16.30
N ASP A 225 -14.15 5.31 17.32
CA ASP A 225 -13.82 6.59 17.97
C ASP A 225 -12.34 6.74 18.34
N PRO A 226 -11.68 5.76 19.00
CA PRO A 226 -10.26 5.88 19.32
C PRO A 226 -9.38 6.13 18.08
N VAL A 227 -9.72 5.52 16.95
CA VAL A 227 -8.98 5.69 15.69
C VAL A 227 -9.17 7.10 15.14
N LEU A 228 -10.42 7.58 15.08
CA LEU A 228 -10.74 8.93 14.60
C LEU A 228 -10.07 10.02 15.46
N ARG A 229 -10.01 9.81 16.77
CA ARG A 229 -9.39 10.75 17.73
C ARG A 229 -7.86 10.74 17.65
N ALA A 230 -7.26 9.63 17.24
CA ALA A 230 -5.81 9.51 17.04
C ALA A 230 -5.31 10.21 15.77
N TYR A 231 -6.20 10.63 14.86
CA TYR A 231 -5.80 11.38 13.68
C TYR A 231 -5.14 12.73 14.02
N PRO A 232 -4.20 13.21 13.19
CA PRO A 232 -3.62 14.54 13.35
C PRO A 232 -4.71 15.61 13.42
N GLU A 233 -4.49 16.64 14.24
CA GLU A 233 -5.50 17.68 14.49
C GLU A 233 -6.03 18.32 13.21
N GLY A 234 -5.13 18.69 12.27
CA GLY A 234 -5.53 19.28 11.00
C GLY A 234 -6.50 18.40 10.21
N LEU A 235 -6.32 17.07 10.25
CA LEU A 235 -7.21 16.12 9.59
C LEU A 235 -8.57 16.04 10.31
N ARG A 236 -8.57 16.01 11.64
CA ARG A 236 -9.81 16.03 12.45
C ARG A 236 -10.63 17.29 12.21
N VAL A 237 -9.98 18.46 12.22
CA VAL A 237 -10.58 19.76 11.90
C VAL A 237 -11.15 19.76 10.49
N GLY A 238 -10.38 19.30 9.50
CA GLY A 238 -10.80 19.26 8.10
C GLY A 238 -12.00 18.35 7.88
N LEU A 239 -11.96 17.12 8.41
CA LEU A 239 -13.08 16.16 8.34
C LEU A 239 -14.35 16.73 8.97
N LEU A 240 -14.23 17.33 10.16
CA LEU A 240 -15.37 17.97 10.82
C LEU A 240 -15.90 19.16 10.02
N ALA A 241 -15.01 20.01 9.49
CA ALA A 241 -15.41 21.16 8.68
C ALA A 241 -16.12 20.76 7.38
N LEU A 242 -15.73 19.64 6.77
CA LEU A 242 -16.44 19.05 5.63
C LEU A 242 -17.80 18.47 6.06
N ALA A 243 -17.84 17.72 7.15
CA ALA A 243 -19.07 17.09 7.63
C ALA A 243 -20.15 18.09 8.06
N LEU A 244 -19.76 19.29 8.48
CA LEU A 244 -20.67 20.37 8.88
C LEU A 244 -21.09 21.28 7.71
N ARG A 245 -20.81 20.90 6.46
CA ARG A 245 -21.32 21.65 5.30
C ARG A 245 -22.79 21.34 5.04
N PRO A 246 -23.60 22.30 4.53
CA PRO A 246 -25.03 22.11 4.27
C PRO A 246 -25.34 20.93 3.35
N GLU A 247 -24.48 20.69 2.35
CA GLU A 247 -24.63 19.61 1.38
C GLU A 247 -24.34 18.21 1.93
N THR A 248 -23.82 18.10 3.16
CA THR A 248 -23.50 16.80 3.77
C THR A 248 -24.73 16.18 4.43
N PRO A 249 -24.99 14.86 4.25
CA PRO A 249 -26.03 14.15 4.96
C PRO A 249 -25.97 14.35 6.49
N PRO A 250 -27.10 14.63 7.17
CA PRO A 250 -27.10 14.93 8.60
C PRO A 250 -26.53 13.82 9.49
N ALA A 251 -26.67 12.55 9.10
CA ALA A 251 -26.09 11.41 9.82
C ALA A 251 -24.56 11.47 9.88
N LEU A 252 -23.90 11.90 8.80
CA LEU A 252 -22.45 12.08 8.76
C LEU A 252 -22.00 13.27 9.61
N ALA A 253 -22.76 14.36 9.58
CA ALA A 253 -22.54 15.53 10.45
C ALA A 253 -22.63 15.14 11.94
N ASP A 254 -23.64 14.33 12.29
CA ASP A 254 -23.84 13.79 13.63
C ASP A 254 -22.68 12.87 14.06
N ARG A 255 -22.28 11.93 13.21
CA ARG A 255 -21.17 11.01 13.45
C ARG A 255 -19.84 11.76 13.67
N ALA A 256 -19.52 12.70 12.77
CA ALA A 256 -18.29 13.48 12.84
C ALA A 256 -18.25 14.38 14.07
N ALA A 257 -19.34 15.10 14.36
CA ALA A 257 -19.41 15.97 15.53
C ALA A 257 -19.27 15.16 16.84
N GLY A 258 -19.93 14.00 16.94
CA GLY A 258 -19.84 13.12 18.11
C GLY A 258 -18.44 12.59 18.35
N ALA A 259 -17.71 12.22 17.29
CA ALA A 259 -16.36 11.67 17.42
C ALA A 259 -15.26 12.72 17.61
N LEU A 260 -15.37 13.86 16.90
CA LEU A 260 -14.24 14.76 16.66
C LEU A 260 -14.37 16.12 17.38
N LEU A 261 -15.58 16.67 17.56
CA LEU A 261 -15.72 18.06 18.02
C LEU A 261 -15.09 18.28 19.39
N ALA A 262 -15.31 17.35 20.33
CA ALA A 262 -14.75 17.42 21.69
C ALA A 262 -13.23 17.22 21.75
N THR A 263 -12.60 16.78 20.65
CA THR A 263 -11.15 16.55 20.60
C THR A 263 -10.36 17.76 20.11
N LEU A 264 -11.04 18.81 19.65
CA LEU A 264 -10.38 20.03 19.20
C LEU A 264 -9.98 20.90 20.39
N PRO A 265 -8.82 21.59 20.35
CA PRO A 265 -8.47 22.57 21.35
C PRO A 265 -9.55 23.65 21.46
N ARG A 266 -9.98 23.95 22.69
CA ARG A 266 -10.94 25.03 22.95
C ARG A 266 -10.33 26.41 22.80
N GLU A 267 -9.01 26.48 22.93
CA GLU A 267 -8.23 27.70 22.71
C GLU A 267 -8.15 28.01 21.21
N GLY A 268 -8.44 29.25 20.84
CA GLY A 268 -8.43 29.71 19.44
C GLY A 268 -9.80 29.74 18.76
N HIS A 269 -9.82 30.03 17.47
CA HIS A 269 -11.05 30.32 16.72
C HIS A 269 -11.70 29.10 16.05
N THR A 270 -10.98 27.97 15.94
CA THR A 270 -11.44 26.80 15.19
C THR A 270 -12.60 26.09 15.88
N TYR A 271 -12.45 25.78 17.17
CA TYR A 271 -13.49 25.10 17.93
C TYR A 271 -14.79 25.92 18.00
N PRO A 272 -14.79 27.20 18.44
CA PRO A 272 -16.02 28.00 18.51
C PRO A 272 -16.73 28.10 17.16
N ARG A 273 -15.99 28.28 16.07
CA ARG A 273 -16.55 28.36 14.71
C ARG A 273 -17.27 27.07 14.30
N LEU A 274 -16.66 25.91 14.55
CA LEU A 274 -17.26 24.61 14.19
C LEU A 274 -18.38 24.21 15.15
N ALA A 275 -18.27 24.54 16.43
CA ALA A 275 -19.32 24.33 17.43
C ALA A 275 -20.58 25.16 17.10
N LEU A 276 -20.43 26.45 16.77
CA LEU A 276 -21.55 27.30 16.33
C LEU A 276 -22.21 26.77 15.07
N ARG A 277 -21.41 26.34 14.08
CA ARG A 277 -21.94 25.75 12.84
C ARG A 277 -22.75 24.48 13.14
N ARG A 278 -22.26 23.64 14.05
CA ARG A 278 -22.96 22.43 14.47
C ARG A 278 -24.24 22.75 15.24
N ALA A 279 -24.21 23.74 16.14
CA ALA A 279 -25.39 24.19 16.87
C ALA A 279 -26.47 24.70 15.90
N ALA A 280 -26.10 25.53 14.91
CA ALA A 280 -27.01 25.99 13.87
C ALA A 280 -27.68 24.81 13.13
N GLN A 281 -26.90 23.82 12.67
CA GLN A 281 -27.46 22.61 12.03
C GLN A 281 -28.40 21.79 12.92
N LEU A 282 -28.23 21.84 14.25
CA LEU A 282 -29.11 21.16 15.19
C LEU A 282 -30.40 21.95 15.41
N LEU A 283 -30.30 23.29 15.53
CA LEU A 283 -31.44 24.19 15.65
C LEU A 283 -32.33 24.17 14.39
N ASP A 284 -31.72 24.16 13.20
CA ASP A 284 -32.44 24.01 11.92
C ASP A 284 -33.25 22.71 11.83
N ARG A 285 -32.91 21.71 12.66
CA ARG A 285 -33.59 20.42 12.76
C ARG A 285 -34.40 20.27 14.05
N HIS A 286 -34.61 21.36 14.81
CA HIS A 286 -35.35 21.38 16.07
C HIS A 286 -34.78 20.42 17.15
N ALA A 287 -33.45 20.28 17.19
CA ALA A 287 -32.73 19.49 18.17
C ALA A 287 -32.08 20.39 19.25
N ASP A 288 -32.90 21.25 19.88
CA ASP A 288 -32.49 22.31 20.80
C ASP A 288 -31.65 21.82 21.99
N ASP A 289 -32.06 20.70 22.61
CA ASP A 289 -31.32 20.11 23.73
C ASP A 289 -29.89 19.70 23.33
N ARG A 290 -29.73 19.14 22.13
CA ARG A 290 -28.41 18.76 21.60
C ARG A 290 -27.61 19.99 21.21
N ALA A 291 -28.24 21.04 20.70
CA ALA A 291 -27.58 22.30 20.37
C ALA A 291 -27.02 22.98 21.63
N ARG A 292 -27.77 22.94 22.73
CA ARG A 292 -27.35 23.51 24.02
C ARG A 292 -26.14 22.81 24.64
N VAL A 293 -25.96 21.51 24.39
CA VAL A 293 -24.78 20.75 24.87
C VAL A 293 -23.50 21.08 24.09
N VAL A 294 -23.63 21.60 22.86
CA VAL A 294 -22.50 21.92 21.98
C VAL A 294 -21.87 23.29 22.30
N LEU A 295 -22.68 24.22 22.82
CA LEU A 295 -22.29 25.60 23.16
C LEU A 295 -21.85 25.72 24.62
#